data_AF-A0A930XFZ8-F1
#
_entry.id   AF-A0A930XFZ8-F1
#
_cell.length_a   1.000
_cell.length_b   1.000
_cell.length_c   1.000
_cell.angle_alpha   90.00
_cell.angle_beta   90.00
_cell.angle_gamma   90.00
#
_symmetry.space_group_name_H-M   'P 1'
#
loop_
_entity.id
_entity.type
_entity.pdbx_description
1 polymer ?
#
loop_
_entity_poly.entity_id
_entity_poly.type
_entity_poly.pdbx_seq_one_letter_code
_entity_poly.pdbx_strand_id
1 'polypeptide(L)' 'METDLTQLTGAYSAPWLPWIMIPMIFYILPFPVFALVFLWIERENVEEDQQSF' A
#
# COMPACT_ATOMS: atom_id res chain seq x y z
N MET A 1 -0.78 -1.02 35.57
CA MET A 1 0.03 -1.50 34.42
C MET A 1 0.95 -0.34 34.09
N GLU A 2 2.25 -0.51 34.27
CA GLU A 2 3.24 0.54 34.01
C GLU A 2 3.39 0.69 32.49
N THR A 3 3.21 1.91 31.98
CA THR A 3 3.26 2.18 30.54
C THR A 3 4.70 2.38 30.14
N ASP A 4 5.24 1.51 29.26
CA ASP A 4 6.55 1.73 28.66
C ASP A 4 6.47 2.88 27.65
N LEU A 5 7.19 3.97 27.93
CA LEU A 5 7.18 5.21 27.14
C LEU A 5 8.23 5.21 26.01
N THR A 6 9.10 4.20 25.97
CA THR A 6 10.25 4.18 25.05
C THR A 6 9.98 3.37 23.78
N GLN A 7 8.93 2.55 23.77
CA GLN A 7 8.60 1.63 22.69
C GLN A 7 7.16 1.81 22.20
N LEU A 8 6.94 1.58 20.90
CA LEU A 8 5.59 1.52 20.32
C LEU A 8 4.93 0.18 20.68
N THR A 9 4.24 0.16 21.82
CA THR A 9 3.47 -0.98 22.30
C THR A 9 1.96 -0.69 22.27
N GLY A 10 1.14 -1.74 22.37
CA GLY A 10 -0.31 -1.62 22.32
C GLY A 10 -0.99 -2.38 23.46
N ALA A 11 -1.76 -1.67 24.30
CA ALA A 11 -2.62 -2.28 25.32
C ALA A 11 -4.02 -2.61 24.75
N TYR A 12 -4.05 -3.29 23.60
CA TYR A 12 -5.27 -3.74 22.91
C TYR A 12 -5.02 -5.14 22.32
N SER A 13 -6.08 -5.79 21.82
CA SER A 13 -5.96 -7.15 21.25
C SER A 13 -5.13 -7.15 19.97
N ALA A 14 -4.21 -8.12 19.83
CA ALA A 14 -3.28 -8.26 18.70
C ALA A 14 -2.40 -7.00 18.44
N PRO A 15 -1.55 -6.58 19.39
CA PRO A 15 -0.71 -5.38 19.25
C PRO A 15 0.39 -5.51 18.19
N TRP A 16 0.65 -6.74 17.70
CA TRP A 16 1.54 -6.98 16.56
C TRP A 16 0.92 -6.60 15.22
N LEU A 17 -0.41 -6.40 15.16
CA LEU A 17 -1.11 -6.16 13.90
C LEU A 17 -0.68 -4.84 13.24
N PRO A 18 -0.57 -3.69 13.94
CA PRO A 18 -0.10 -2.47 13.30
C PRO A 18 1.36 -2.53 12.85
N TRP A 19 2.19 -3.32 13.55
CA TRP A 19 3.59 -3.51 13.19
C TRP A 19 3.75 -4.13 11.80
N ILE A 20 2.82 -4.98 11.35
CA ILE A 20 2.83 -5.55 9.99
C ILE A 20 1.90 -4.80 9.02
N MET A 21 0.72 -4.39 9.46
CA MET A 21 -0.29 -3.75 8.62
C MET A 21 0.14 -2.36 8.15
N ILE A 22 0.80 -1.57 9.01
CA ILE A 22 1.24 -0.22 8.61
C ILE A 22 2.31 -0.33 7.52
N PRO A 23 3.41 -1.10 7.68
CA PRO A 23 4.37 -1.27 6.59
C PRO A 23 3.74 -1.82 5.30
N MET A 24 2.86 -2.82 5.45
CA MET A 24 2.22 -3.46 4.32
C MET A 24 1.36 -2.49 3.50
N ILE A 25 0.50 -1.71 4.14
CA ILE A 25 -0.43 -0.82 3.45
C ILE A 25 0.24 0.46 2.95
N PHE A 26 1.22 1.01 3.68
CA PHE A 26 1.81 2.31 3.35
C PHE A 26 3.07 2.25 2.50
N TYR A 27 3.81 1.13 2.48
CA TYR A 27 5.08 1.06 1.75
C TYR A 27 5.22 -0.17 0.86
N ILE A 28 4.50 -1.27 1.14
CA ILE A 28 4.58 -2.48 0.31
C ILE A 28 3.50 -2.47 -0.78
N LEU A 29 2.22 -2.39 -0.41
CA LEU A 29 1.09 -2.43 -1.34
C LEU A 29 0.96 -1.24 -2.30
N PRO A 30 1.40 -0.01 -1.96
CA PRO A 30 1.27 1.11 -2.90
C PRO A 30 2.04 0.87 -4.20
N PHE A 31 3.20 0.22 -4.16
CA PHE A 31 3.97 -0.02 -5.39
C PHE A 31 3.27 -0.98 -6.37
N PRO A 32 2.81 -2.18 -5.96
CA PRO A 32 1.99 -3.03 -6.83
C PRO A 32 0.70 -2.34 -7.29
N VAL A 33 0.02 -1.60 -6.41
CA VAL A 33 -1.23 -0.90 -6.76
C VAL A 33 -0.97 0.16 -7.83
N PHE A 34 0.05 0.99 -7.66
CA PHE A 34 0.42 1.99 -8.66
C PHE A 34 0.89 1.35 -9.97
N ALA A 35 1.63 0.25 -9.91
CA ALA A 35 2.04 -0.48 -11.12
C ALA A 35 0.83 -1.02 -11.90
N LEU A 36 -0.15 -1.61 -11.21
CA LEU A 36 -1.36 -2.12 -11.85
C LEU A 36 -2.20 -0.99 -12.47
N VAL A 37 -2.38 0.12 -11.75
CA VAL A 37 -3.11 1.29 -12.24
C VAL A 37 -2.38 1.91 -13.43
N PHE A 38 -1.06 2.03 -13.37
CA PHE A 38 -0.24 2.56 -14.46
C PHE A 38 -0.38 1.71 -15.73
N LEU A 39 -0.24 0.39 -15.62
CA LEU A 39 -0.41 -0.51 -16.77
C LEU A 39 -1.83 -0.46 -17.36
N TRP A 40 -2.85 -0.26 -16.52
CA TRP A 40 -4.22 -0.12 -17.00
C TRP A 40 -4.44 1.18 -17.77
N ILE A 41 -3.92 2.31 -17.28
CA ILE A 41 -4.01 3.62 -17.95
C ILE A 41 -3.26 3.60 -19.29
N GLU A 42 -2.01 3.12 -19.30
CA GLU A 42 -1.21 3.09 -20.53
C GLU A 42 -1.77 2.15 -21.59
N ARG A 43 -2.50 1.09 -21.20
CA ARG A 43 -3.19 0.21 -22.15
C ARG A 43 -4.24 0.98 -22.96
N GLU A 44 -5.04 1.82 -22.30
CA GLU A 44 -6.10 2.60 -22.98
C GLU A 44 -5.49 3.65 -23.93
N ASN A 45 -4.41 4.32 -23.52
CA ASN A 45 -3.69 5.28 -24.37
C ASN A 45 -3.14 4.62 -25.66
N VAL A 46 -2.53 3.43 -25.55
CA VAL A 46 -1.97 2.72 -26.71
C VAL A 46 -3.05 2.27 -27.69
N GLU A 47 -4.22 1.88 -27.20
CA GLU A 47 -5.35 1.46 -28.04
C GLU A 47 -5.97 2.65 -28.82
N GLU A 48 -6.02 3.85 -28.22
CA GLU A 48 -6.50 5.07 -28.89
C GLU A 48 -5.54 5.54 -30.01
N ASP A 49 -4.23 5.53 -29.76
CA ASP A 49 -3.23 5.93 -30.76
C ASP A 49 -3.28 5.05 -32.02
N GLN A 50 -3.52 3.74 -31.87
CA GLN A 50 -3.63 2.80 -33.00
C GLN A 50 -4.84 3.03 -33.91
N GLN A 51 -5.91 3.68 -33.43
CA GLN A 51 -7.12 3.94 -34.22
C GLN A 51 -7.05 5.25 -35.03
N SER A 52 -6.01 6.05 -34.82
CA SER A 52 -5.83 7.35 -35.50
C SER A 52 -4.96 7.29 -36.78
N PHE A 53 -4.44 6.12 -37.13
CA PHE A 53 -3.70 5.82 -38.37
C PHE A 53 -4.58 5.13 -39.41
#